data_AF-A0A2N8M115-F1
#
_entry.id   AF-A0A2N8M115-F1
#
_cell.length_a   1.000
_cell.length_b   1.000
_cell.length_c   1.000
_cell.angle_alpha   90.00
_cell.angle_beta   90.00
_cell.angle_gamma   90.00
#
_symmetry.space_group_name_H-M   'P 1'
#
loop_
_entity.id
_entity.type
_entity.pdbx_description
1 polymer ?
#
loop_
_entity_poly.entity_id
_entity_poly.type
_entity_poly.pdbx_seq_one_letter_code
_entity_poly.pdbx_strand_id
1 'polypeptide(L)' 'MGLIRLLIIAALIYLAWRVAKRLLAGPQGKPPATPTQSQNMLKCQQCGVHVPANEAFSHNGKHFCCQDHQRQYLEHHES' A
#
# COMPACT_ATOMS: atom_id res chain seq x y z
N MET A 1 -25.01 -1.77 17.12
CA MET A 1 -24.02 -2.57 16.36
C MET A 1 -23.40 -1.76 15.21
N GLY A 2 -22.66 -0.68 15.50
CA GLY A 2 -22.12 0.20 14.45
C GLY A 2 -20.85 0.95 14.89
N LEU A 3 -20.78 1.31 16.18
CA LEU A 3 -19.60 1.93 16.76
C LEU A 3 -18.34 1.04 16.67
N ILE A 4 -18.47 -0.27 16.90
CA ILE A 4 -17.33 -1.20 16.84
C ILE A 4 -16.74 -1.26 15.43
N ARG A 5 -17.59 -1.25 14.39
CA ARG A 5 -17.13 -1.18 12.98
C ARG A 5 -16.36 0.11 12.73
N LEU A 6 -16.86 1.26 13.21
CA LEU A 6 -16.16 2.54 13.07
C LEU A 6 -14.82 2.56 13.80
N LEU A 7 -14.73 1.97 15.00
CA LEU A 7 -13.47 1.88 15.74
C LEU A 7 -12.46 0.98 15.03
N ILE A 8 -12.89 -0.14 14.46
CA ILE A 8 -11.99 -1.03 13.70
C ILE A 8 -11.49 -0.33 12.43
N ILE A 9 -12.37 0.35 11.69
CA ILE A 9 -11.98 1.10 10.49
C ILE A 9 -10.99 2.23 10.86
N ALA A 10 -11.28 2.99 11.91
CA ALA A 10 -10.39 4.04 12.39
C ALA A 10 -9.02 3.48 12.82
N ALA A 11 -8.99 2.35 13.52
CA ALA A 11 -7.76 1.67 13.92
C ALA A 11 -6.94 1.19 12.71
N LEU A 12 -7.60 0.61 11.70
CA LEU A 12 -6.94 0.17 10.46
C LEU A 12 -6.36 1.34 9.67
N ILE A 13 -7.11 2.43 9.50
CA ILE A 13 -6.63 3.65 8.84
C ILE A 13 -5.43 4.22 9.62
N TYR A 14 -5.52 4.28 10.94
CA TYR A 14 -4.45 4.79 11.79
C TYR A 14 -3.17 3.93 11.69
N LEU A 15 -3.29 2.60 11.72
CA LEU A 15 -2.17 1.67 11.56
C LEU A 15 -1.54 1.78 10.18
N ALA A 16 -2.36 1.81 9.12
CA ALA A 16 -1.88 2.00 7.75
C ALA A 16 -1.12 3.33 7.61
N TRP A 17 -1.65 4.41 8.18
CA TRP A 17 -1.00 5.72 8.14
C TRP A 17 0.30 5.75 8.97
N ARG A 18 0.32 5.10 10.13
CA ARG A 18 1.51 4.99 10.99
C ARG A 18 2.62 4.19 10.31
N VAL A 19 2.29 3.08 9.67
CA VAL A 19 3.25 2.25 8.92
C VAL A 19 3.72 3.01 7.67
N ALA A 20 2.80 3.63 6.92
CA ALA A 20 3.15 4.49 5.78
C ALA A 20 4.11 5.61 6.19
N LYS A 21 3.84 6.31 7.30
CA LYS A 21 4.71 7.39 7.80
C LYS A 21 6.07 6.88 8.27
N ARG A 22 6.15 5.66 8.81
CA ARG A 22 7.41 5.02 9.22
C ARG A 22 8.23 4.53 8.02
N LEU A 23 7.58 4.11 6.93
CA LEU A 23 8.24 3.68 5.70
C LEU A 23 8.61 4.86 4.77
N LEU A 24 7.83 5.96 4.79
CA LEU A 24 8.20 7.25 4.17
C LEU A 24 9.31 7.96 4.95
N ALA A 25 9.35 7.82 6.28
CA ALA A 25 10.47 8.23 7.11
C ALA A 25 11.61 7.19 7.09
N GLY A 26 11.87 6.60 5.91
CA GLY A 26 13.13 5.93 5.62
C GLY A 26 14.31 6.85 5.94
N PRO A 27 15.51 6.30 6.22
CA PRO A 27 16.59 7.05 6.83
C PRO A 27 16.88 8.33 6.03
N GLN A 28 16.58 9.49 6.64
CA GLN A 28 17.09 10.79 6.20
C GLN A 28 18.61 10.83 6.41
N GLY A 29 19.34 10.04 5.62
CA GLY A 29 20.70 9.68 5.93
C GLY A 29 21.58 9.48 4.71
N LYS A 30 21.48 10.32 3.66
CA LYS A 30 22.62 10.95 2.95
C LYS A 30 22.17 11.66 1.65
N PRO A 31 22.64 12.89 1.36
CA PRO A 31 22.65 13.45 0.01
C PRO A 31 23.95 13.03 -0.74
N PRO A 32 24.17 13.42 -2.01
CA PRO A 32 23.41 13.14 -3.24
C PRO A 32 24.31 12.38 -4.26
N ALA A 33 23.74 11.57 -5.17
CA ALA A 33 24.24 11.32 -6.55
C ALA A 33 23.68 10.00 -7.12
N THR A 34 22.63 10.08 -7.92
CA THR A 34 22.47 9.36 -9.19
C THR A 34 21.11 9.72 -9.80
N PRO A 35 21.01 9.85 -11.13
CA PRO A 35 19.79 10.33 -11.76
C PRO A 35 18.70 9.28 -11.60
N THR A 36 17.72 9.63 -10.77
CA THR A 36 16.31 9.21 -10.80
C THR A 36 16.01 8.11 -11.81
N GLN A 37 16.16 6.86 -11.39
CA GLN A 37 15.16 5.87 -11.80
C GLN A 37 13.93 6.19 -10.98
N SER A 38 13.07 7.04 -11.54
CA SER A 38 11.72 7.28 -11.03
C SER A 38 11.02 5.92 -10.98
N GLN A 39 11.09 5.25 -9.83
CA GLN A 39 10.41 4.00 -9.62
C GLN A 39 8.92 4.30 -9.76
N ASN A 40 8.30 3.68 -10.76
CA ASN A 40 6.90 3.95 -11.09
C ASN A 40 6.07 3.59 -9.85
N MET A 41 5.42 4.57 -9.22
CA MET A 41 4.63 4.34 -8.01
C MET A 41 3.24 3.89 -8.44
N LEU A 42 2.94 2.63 -8.22
CA LEU A 42 1.67 2.01 -8.60
C LEU A 42 0.71 2.06 -7.42
N LYS A 43 -0.57 2.32 -7.71
CA LYS A 43 -1.61 2.37 -6.69
C LYS A 43 -2.17 0.98 -6.46
N CYS A 44 -2.21 0.55 -5.20
CA CYS A 44 -2.86 -0.69 -4.80
C CYS A 44 -4.37 -0.61 -5.07
N GLN A 45 -4.93 -1.57 -5.81
CA GLN A 45 -6.35 -1.54 -6.18
C GLN A 45 -7.29 -1.80 -4.99
N GLN A 46 -6.79 -2.46 -3.93
CA GLN A 46 -7.57 -2.82 -2.74
C GLN A 46 -7.59 -1.71 -1.68
N CYS A 47 -6.42 -1.16 -1.32
CA CYS A 47 -6.30 -0.18 -0.24
C CYS A 47 -5.96 1.25 -0.72
N GLY A 48 -5.67 1.43 -2.01
CA GLY A 48 -5.31 2.73 -2.57
C GLY A 48 -3.92 3.24 -2.20
N VAL A 49 -3.09 2.45 -1.51
CA VAL A 49 -1.74 2.84 -1.12
C VAL A 49 -0.82 2.89 -2.35
N HIS A 50 0.12 3.84 -2.39
CA HIS A 50 1.12 3.91 -3.44
C HIS A 50 2.33 3.05 -3.06
N VAL A 51 2.64 2.04 -3.87
CA VAL A 51 3.75 1.09 -3.70
C VAL A 51 4.70 1.24 -4.91
N PRO A 52 6.03 1.18 -4.73
CA PRO A 52 6.96 1.18 -5.86
C PRO A 52 6.76 -0.07 -6.72
N ALA A 53 6.81 0.08 -8.06
CA ALA A 53 6.59 -1.01 -9.01
C ALA A 53 7.46 -2.26 -8.78
N ASN A 54 8.66 -2.09 -8.22
CA ASN A 54 9.57 -3.20 -7.91
C ASN A 54 9.05 -4.11 -6.78
N GLU A 55 8.30 -3.55 -5.82
CA GLU A 55 7.72 -4.32 -4.69
C GLU A 55 6.22 -4.58 -4.88
N ALA A 56 5.61 -4.04 -5.93
CA ALA A 56 4.21 -4.20 -6.21
C ALA A 56 3.91 -5.61 -6.74
N PHE A 57 3.05 -6.35 -6.04
CA PHE A 57 2.52 -7.61 -6.54
C PHE A 57 1.54 -7.31 -7.69
N SER A 58 1.88 -7.80 -8.87
CA SER A 58 1.12 -7.54 -10.10
C SER A 58 0.34 -8.78 -10.50
N HIS A 59 -0.97 -8.64 -10.70
CA HIS A 59 -1.83 -9.74 -11.10
C HIS A 59 -2.89 -9.26 -12.09
N ASN A 60 -2.93 -9.85 -13.30
CA ASN A 60 -3.89 -9.50 -14.36
C ASN A 60 -3.98 -7.98 -14.65
N GLY A 61 -2.84 -7.28 -14.64
CA GLY A 61 -2.79 -5.82 -14.86
C GLY A 61 -3.22 -4.96 -13.67
N LYS A 62 -3.48 -5.57 -12.51
CA LYS A 62 -3.76 -4.87 -11.25
C LYS A 62 -2.55 -4.97 -10.32
N HIS A 63 -2.31 -3.91 -9.56
CA HIS A 63 -1.17 -3.81 -8.66
C HIS A 63 -1.64 -3.80 -7.21
N PHE A 64 -0.88 -4.45 -6.34
CA PHE A 64 -1.18 -4.62 -4.92
C PHE A 64 0.07 -4.41 -4.09
N CYS A 65 -0.08 -3.83 -2.89
CA CYS A 65 1.06 -3.64 -2.00
C CYS A 65 1.54 -4.95 -1.35
N CYS A 66 0.68 -5.96 -1.26
CA CYS A 66 0.97 -7.26 -0.65
C CYS A 66 0.10 -8.35 -1.29
N GLN A 67 0.54 -9.60 -1.16
CA GLN A 67 -0.21 -10.78 -1.65
C GLN A 67 -1.58 -10.96 -0.97
N ASP A 68 -1.71 -10.56 0.31
CA ASP A 68 -2.99 -10.64 1.03
C ASP A 68 -4.06 -9.75 0.38
N HIS A 69 -3.71 -8.51 0.07
CA HIS A 69 -4.61 -7.58 -0.63
C HIS A 69 -4.93 -8.02 -2.05
N GLN A 70 -3.98 -8.64 -2.74
CA GLN A 70 -4.28 -9.28 -4.02
C GLN A 70 -5.36 -10.34 -3.83
N ARG A 71 -5.19 -11.28 -2.89
CA ARG A 71 -6.16 -12.35 -2.65
C ARG A 71 -7.54 -11.80 -2.27
N GLN A 72 -7.61 -10.90 -1.29
CA GLN A 72 -8.86 -10.26 -0.89
C GLN A 72 -9.56 -9.57 -2.05
N TYR A 73 -8.81 -8.90 -2.92
CA TYR A 73 -9.37 -8.23 -4.08
C TYR A 73 -9.92 -9.23 -5.10
N LEU A 74 -9.21 -10.35 -5.37
CA LEU A 74 -9.71 -11.40 -6.25
C LEU A 74 -11.00 -12.04 -5.70
N GLU A 75 -11.01 -12.38 -4.41
CA GLU A 75 -12.17 -13.01 -3.75
C GLU A 75 -13.43 -12.14 -3.81
N HIS A 76 -13.29 -10.80 -3.72
CA HIS A 76 -14.42 -9.88 -3.82
C HIS A 76 -14.86 -9.57 -5.25
N HIS A 77 -14.03 -9.83 -6.27
CA HIS A 77 -14.31 -9.47 -7.67
C HIS A 77 -14.64 -10.68 -8.57
N GLU A 78 -14.54 -11.91 -8.09
CA GLU A 78 -14.91 -13.13 -8.84
C GLU A 78 -16.36 -13.64 -8.62
N SER A 79 -17.24 -12.79 -8.09
CA SER A 79 -18.69 -13.09 -7.98
C SER A 79 -19.46 -12.81 -9.26
#